data_AF-A0A8K0KYU0-F1
#
_entry.id   AF-A0A8K0KYU0-F1
#
_cell.length_a   1.000
_cell.length_b   1.000
_cell.length_c   1.000
_cell.angle_alpha   90.00
_cell.angle_beta   90.00
_cell.angle_gamma   90.00
#
_symmetry.space_group_name_H-M   'P 1'
#
loop_
_entity.id
_entity.type
_entity.pdbx_description
1 polymer ?
#
loop_
_entity_poly.entity_id
_entity_poly.type
_entity_poly.pdbx_seq_one_letter_code
_entity_poly.pdbx_strand_id
1 'polypeptide(L)'
;MPTTTITPPSSGTSTPTASSLTKSALSHPPSSALAPNSAPPGPAPLDASRLIIKPNPNPREVPAPDDPVVATSSVCTDHFLTCSWTEQGGWEAPEIKAYGPLELMPTSSVLHYATECFEGLKLYRGHDSLLRLFRPLHNCLRMSRSAARVALPSFSPPELEKLILALCAHDGPKWLPPSRKGKFLYVRPTLISDDPSLGVQAPKRALLFVILTMFPDLSDPKALGGPAGENGEEEVQGLRLLASKEDTIRAWPGGFGFAKLGANYGPSLLAQGEARKRGFNQILWLFGSEGYVTEAGASNFFVVWRTEEGETELVTAGLEDKVILEGVTRGSLLELARERLKEIKVVERKYTMAEIVEAEREGRLIEAFAAGTAFFVAPVGLIEWKGERIRVPTGEGASGKYAALLRGWLSDIMYGGEEHEWGVVVAEKKKE
;
A
#
# COMPACT_ATOMS: atom_id res chain seq x y z
N MET A 1 -55.41 13.99 -6.50
CA MET A 1 -54.99 15.25 -5.86
C MET A 1 -53.52 15.45 -6.14
N PRO A 2 -53.10 16.56 -6.76
CA PRO A 2 -51.70 16.78 -7.14
C PRO A 2 -50.90 17.29 -5.94
N THR A 3 -49.74 16.68 -5.68
CA THR A 3 -48.75 17.14 -4.69
C THR A 3 -47.78 18.10 -5.35
N THR A 4 -47.83 19.35 -4.92
CA THR A 4 -47.04 20.49 -5.39
C THR A 4 -45.60 20.42 -4.86
N THR A 5 -44.63 20.50 -5.77
CA THR A 5 -43.20 20.62 -5.47
C THR A 5 -42.88 22.05 -5.02
N ILE A 6 -42.25 22.22 -3.86
CA ILE A 6 -41.80 23.51 -3.34
C ILE A 6 -40.30 23.67 -3.61
N THR A 7 -39.94 24.62 -4.47
CA THR A 7 -38.56 25.10 -4.69
C THR A 7 -38.31 26.30 -3.78
N PRO A 8 -37.19 26.38 -3.04
CA PRO A 8 -36.88 27.58 -2.26
C PRO A 8 -36.31 28.71 -3.14
N PRO A 9 -36.57 29.99 -2.80
CA PRO A 9 -36.12 31.16 -3.57
C PRO A 9 -34.63 31.46 -3.37
N SER A 10 -34.00 31.97 -4.43
CA SER A 10 -32.62 32.42 -4.46
C SER A 10 -32.39 33.61 -3.54
N SER A 11 -31.39 33.51 -2.66
CA SER A 11 -30.88 34.64 -1.88
C SER A 11 -29.88 35.43 -2.73
N GLY A 12 -30.31 36.60 -3.19
CA GLY A 12 -29.42 37.60 -3.76
C GLY A 12 -28.54 38.23 -2.67
N THR A 13 -27.23 38.19 -2.86
CA THR A 13 -26.29 39.08 -2.18
C THR A 13 -25.34 39.64 -3.22
N SER A 14 -25.42 40.96 -3.35
CA SER A 14 -24.64 41.85 -4.20
C SER A 14 -23.14 41.79 -3.89
N THR A 15 -22.33 41.61 -4.93
CA THR A 15 -20.87 41.75 -4.94
C THR A 15 -20.48 43.24 -4.84
N PRO A 16 -19.62 43.68 -3.89
CA PRO A 16 -19.05 45.02 -3.94
C PRO A 16 -17.85 45.04 -4.89
N THR A 17 -17.89 45.94 -5.88
CA THR A 17 -16.80 46.25 -6.81
C THR A 17 -15.69 47.07 -6.16
N ALA A 18 -14.47 46.83 -6.64
CA ALA A 18 -13.26 47.53 -6.26
C ALA A 18 -13.24 48.99 -6.75
N SER A 19 -13.34 49.94 -5.83
CA SER A 19 -12.70 51.27 -5.90
C SER A 19 -13.22 52.14 -4.77
N SER A 20 -12.37 52.45 -3.79
CA SER A 20 -12.44 53.65 -2.91
C SER A 20 -11.75 53.32 -1.59
N LEU A 21 -10.54 53.85 -1.39
CA LEU A 21 -10.14 54.64 -0.22
C LEU A 21 -8.61 54.82 -0.26
N THR A 22 -8.20 55.94 -0.86
CA THR A 22 -6.83 56.45 -0.81
C THR A 22 -6.73 57.56 0.24
N LYS A 23 -5.57 57.64 0.88
CA LYS A 23 -5.00 58.80 1.63
C LYS A 23 -5.60 59.13 3.01
N SER A 24 -5.19 58.36 4.03
CA SER A 24 -4.93 58.90 5.38
C SER A 24 -4.07 57.95 6.23
N ALA A 25 -2.86 57.61 5.79
CA ALA A 25 -1.92 56.80 6.59
C ALA A 25 -0.43 57.03 6.25
N LEU A 26 -0.07 58.24 5.80
CA LEU A 26 1.32 58.61 5.52
C LEU A 26 1.71 59.83 6.34
N SER A 27 1.99 59.63 7.63
CA SER A 27 2.79 60.57 8.43
C SER A 27 3.13 60.01 9.81
N HIS A 28 4.12 59.13 9.92
CA HIS A 28 4.94 58.99 11.14
C HIS A 28 6.38 58.58 10.76
N PRO A 29 7.42 59.23 11.33
CA PRO A 29 8.83 58.95 11.02
C PRO A 29 9.30 57.63 11.68
N PRO A 30 10.39 57.01 11.19
CA PRO A 30 10.84 55.70 11.68
C PRO A 30 11.48 55.84 13.06
N SER A 31 10.89 55.19 14.06
CA SER A 31 11.49 55.04 15.40
C SER A 31 12.24 53.71 15.48
N SER A 32 13.52 53.82 15.82
CA SER A 32 14.49 52.84 16.34
C SER A 32 14.17 51.33 16.30
N ALA A 33 15.08 50.60 15.64
CA ALA A 33 15.57 49.25 15.96
C ALA A 33 14.71 48.38 16.90
N LEU A 34 13.85 47.56 16.31
CA LEU A 34 13.30 46.37 16.96
C LEU A 34 14.19 45.17 16.57
N ALA A 35 14.74 44.49 17.58
CA ALA A 35 15.38 43.19 17.43
C ALA A 35 14.44 42.21 16.72
N PRO A 36 14.96 41.19 16.00
CA PRO A 36 14.09 40.18 15.41
C PRO A 36 13.38 39.44 16.55
N ASN A 37 12.08 39.73 16.73
CA ASN A 37 11.17 38.86 17.44
C ASN A 37 11.23 37.51 16.73
N SER A 38 11.97 36.56 17.29
CA SER A 38 11.85 35.16 16.89
C SER A 38 10.39 34.78 17.12
N ALA A 39 9.64 34.61 16.03
CA ALA A 39 8.36 33.92 16.10
C ALA A 39 8.58 32.63 16.91
N PRO A 40 7.63 32.25 17.79
CA PRO A 40 7.75 30.97 18.49
C PRO A 40 8.03 29.88 17.44
N PRO A 41 8.99 28.97 17.69
CA PRO A 41 9.32 27.95 16.72
C PRO A 41 8.02 27.21 16.38
N GLY A 42 7.70 27.11 15.09
CA GLY A 42 6.54 26.36 14.63
C GLY A 42 6.62 24.89 15.06
N PRO A 43 5.56 24.10 14.85
CA PRO A 43 5.54 22.69 15.19
C PRO A 43 6.79 21.96 14.66
N ALA A 44 7.46 21.18 15.52
CA ALA A 44 8.69 20.49 15.15
C ALA A 44 8.46 19.47 14.01
N PRO A 45 9.33 19.41 13.00
CA PRO A 45 9.24 18.39 11.95
C PRO A 45 9.65 17.02 12.48
N LEU A 46 9.22 15.96 11.78
CA LEU A 46 9.78 14.62 11.98
C LEU A 46 11.26 14.67 11.59
N ASP A 47 12.13 14.24 12.50
CA ASP A 47 13.58 14.38 12.34
C ASP A 47 14.29 13.12 12.86
N ALA A 48 14.85 12.35 11.93
CA ALA A 48 15.54 11.11 12.21
C ALA A 48 16.86 11.30 12.97
N SER A 49 17.45 12.50 12.94
CA SER A 49 18.69 12.78 13.69
C SER A 49 18.47 12.82 15.20
N ARG A 50 17.22 13.00 15.64
CA ARG A 50 16.79 12.98 17.05
C ARG A 50 16.45 11.58 17.55
N LEU A 51 16.66 10.53 16.74
CA LEU A 51 16.30 9.15 17.10
C LEU A 51 17.01 8.68 18.38
N ILE A 52 16.22 8.17 19.32
CA ILE A 52 16.68 7.55 20.56
C ILE A 52 16.49 6.03 20.45
N ILE A 53 17.53 5.25 20.74
CA ILE A 53 17.45 3.79 20.76
C ILE A 53 17.50 3.30 22.21
N LYS A 54 16.44 2.60 22.64
CA LYS A 54 16.29 1.98 23.95
C LYS A 54 16.29 0.45 23.75
N PRO A 55 17.40 -0.24 24.06
CA PRO A 55 17.48 -1.70 23.89
C PRO A 55 16.40 -2.44 24.69
N ASN A 56 15.87 -3.51 24.12
CA ASN A 56 14.96 -4.42 24.81
C ASN A 56 15.75 -5.27 25.82
N PRO A 57 15.49 -5.16 27.14
CA PRO A 57 16.19 -5.95 28.16
C PRO A 57 15.80 -7.43 28.13
N ASN A 58 14.67 -7.78 27.50
CA ASN A 58 14.14 -9.14 27.39
C ASN A 58 13.92 -9.50 25.92
N PRO A 59 15.00 -9.66 25.13
CA PRO A 59 14.90 -10.02 23.72
C PRO A 59 14.31 -11.43 23.55
N ARG A 60 13.43 -11.59 22.56
CA ARG A 60 12.76 -12.86 22.27
C ARG A 60 13.66 -13.80 21.49
N GLU A 61 13.40 -15.10 21.57
CA GLU A 61 13.97 -16.06 20.62
C GLU A 61 13.37 -15.84 19.24
N VAL A 62 14.17 -16.05 18.19
CA VAL A 62 13.73 -15.91 16.81
C VAL A 62 13.20 -17.26 16.34
N PRO A 63 11.89 -17.41 16.03
CA PRO A 63 11.35 -18.68 15.54
C PRO A 63 12.04 -19.15 14.26
N ALA A 64 12.08 -20.46 14.05
CA ALA A 64 12.56 -21.03 12.79
C ALA A 64 11.69 -20.53 11.62
N PRO A 65 12.24 -20.37 10.39
CA PRO A 65 11.47 -19.86 9.26
C PRO A 65 10.24 -20.71 8.88
N ASP A 66 10.27 -22.00 9.17
CA ASP A 66 9.22 -23.00 8.93
C ASP A 66 8.34 -23.27 10.16
N ASP A 67 8.59 -22.56 11.27
CA ASP A 67 7.75 -22.66 12.47
C ASP A 67 6.30 -22.26 12.13
N PRO A 68 5.29 -23.08 12.48
CA PRO A 68 3.88 -22.77 12.24
C PRO A 68 3.44 -21.40 12.77
N VAL A 69 4.12 -20.86 13.79
CA VAL A 69 3.84 -19.52 14.32
C VAL A 69 4.03 -18.43 13.26
N VAL A 70 4.92 -18.63 12.28
CA VAL A 70 5.14 -17.67 11.18
C VAL A 70 3.90 -17.50 10.33
N ALA A 71 3.14 -18.58 10.09
CA ALA A 71 1.89 -18.54 9.33
C ALA A 71 0.81 -17.67 10.00
N THR A 72 0.88 -17.48 11.32
CA THR A 72 -0.06 -16.61 12.06
C THR A 72 0.19 -15.12 11.82
N SER A 73 1.34 -14.74 11.24
CA SER A 73 1.77 -13.35 11.03
C SER A 73 1.78 -12.48 12.31
N SER A 74 1.86 -13.13 13.49
CA SER A 74 1.78 -12.46 14.79
C SER A 74 3.14 -12.20 15.45
N VAL A 75 4.21 -12.79 14.93
CA VAL A 75 5.56 -12.68 15.52
C VAL A 75 6.26 -11.41 15.03
N CYS A 76 6.28 -10.40 15.90
CA CYS A 76 7.06 -9.18 15.69
C CYS A 76 8.47 -9.28 16.28
N THR A 77 9.38 -8.45 15.76
CA THR A 77 10.77 -8.37 16.23
C THR A 77 10.86 -7.79 17.66
N ASP A 78 12.08 -7.67 18.18
CA ASP A 78 12.31 -7.23 19.56
C ASP A 78 11.91 -5.78 19.81
N HIS A 79 11.99 -4.94 18.79
CA HIS A 79 11.72 -3.52 18.88
C HIS A 79 10.68 -3.07 17.86
N PHE A 80 10.15 -1.89 18.11
CA PHE A 80 9.40 -1.10 17.14
C PHE A 80 9.83 0.36 17.22
N LEU A 81 9.65 1.09 16.13
CA LEU A 81 9.80 2.53 16.09
C LEU A 81 8.48 3.17 16.56
N THR A 82 8.55 4.21 17.38
CA THR A 82 7.40 5.08 17.72
C THR A 82 7.79 6.55 17.68
N CYS A 83 6.87 7.41 17.24
CA CYS A 83 7.03 8.87 17.32
C CYS A 83 5.66 9.52 17.53
N SER A 84 5.51 10.25 18.64
CA SER A 84 4.29 11.01 18.94
C SER A 84 4.30 12.33 18.18
N TRP A 85 3.10 12.84 17.91
CA TRP A 85 2.87 14.17 17.35
C TRP A 85 1.75 14.88 18.09
N THR A 86 1.89 16.20 18.27
CA THR A 86 0.82 17.08 18.74
C THR A 86 0.68 18.30 17.84
N GLU A 87 -0.52 18.86 17.73
CA GLU A 87 -0.80 20.08 16.95
C GLU A 87 0.07 21.27 17.38
N GLN A 88 0.31 21.42 18.69
CA GLN A 88 1.06 22.53 19.26
C GLN A 88 2.58 22.34 19.17
N GLY A 89 3.08 21.13 19.44
CA GLY A 89 4.51 20.85 19.55
C GLY A 89 5.15 20.24 18.30
N GLY A 90 4.35 19.70 17.38
CA GLY A 90 4.82 18.90 16.26
C GLY A 90 5.29 17.51 16.68
N TRP A 91 6.27 16.97 15.96
CA TRP A 91 6.83 15.63 16.19
C TRP A 91 7.85 15.64 17.34
N GLU A 92 7.67 14.68 18.25
CA GLU A 92 8.63 14.40 19.32
C GLU A 92 9.90 13.70 18.77
N ALA A 93 10.84 13.37 19.65
CA ALA A 93 12.00 12.57 19.27
C ALA A 93 11.53 11.13 18.94
N PRO A 94 11.86 10.57 17.75
CA PRO A 94 11.54 9.19 17.45
C PRO A 94 12.26 8.22 18.40
N GLU A 95 11.64 7.11 18.74
CA GLU A 95 12.21 6.09 19.62
C GLU A 95 12.16 4.71 18.96
N ILE A 96 13.28 3.99 18.94
CA ILE A 96 13.29 2.52 18.80
C ILE A 96 13.31 1.96 20.21
N LYS A 97 12.25 1.23 20.59
CA LYS A 97 12.09 0.67 21.94
C LYS A 97 11.49 -0.73 21.89
N ALA A 98 11.46 -1.44 23.01
CA ALA A 98 10.91 -2.79 23.09
C ALA A 98 9.47 -2.86 22.53
N TYR A 99 9.19 -3.85 21.66
CA TYR A 99 7.86 -4.06 21.08
C TYR A 99 6.85 -4.47 22.16
N GLY A 100 5.74 -3.73 22.23
CA GLY A 100 4.68 -3.94 23.21
C GLY A 100 3.34 -3.31 22.81
N PRO A 101 2.32 -3.41 23.68
CA PRO A 101 0.99 -2.86 23.41
C PRO A 101 1.01 -1.34 23.28
N LEU A 102 0.05 -0.82 22.53
CA LEU A 102 -0.24 0.62 22.46
C LEU A 102 -1.28 0.98 23.53
N GLU A 103 -0.99 2.00 24.33
CA GLU A 103 -1.94 2.57 25.29
C GLU A 103 -2.77 3.66 24.59
N LEU A 104 -4.04 3.37 24.34
CA LEU A 104 -4.97 4.31 23.69
C LEU A 104 -6.16 4.60 24.59
N MET A 105 -6.58 5.86 24.60
CA MET A 105 -7.86 6.21 25.22
C MET A 105 -9.01 5.56 24.44
N PRO A 106 -10.05 5.04 25.11
CA PRO A 106 -11.21 4.47 24.42
C PRO A 106 -11.92 5.46 23.49
N THR A 107 -11.74 6.78 23.71
CA THR A 107 -12.28 7.86 22.87
C THR A 107 -11.39 8.20 21.67
N SER A 108 -10.29 7.47 21.46
CA SER A 108 -9.34 7.74 20.39
C SER A 108 -9.98 7.62 19.01
N SER A 109 -9.83 8.67 18.18
CA SER A 109 -10.56 8.75 16.90
C SER A 109 -10.28 7.59 15.94
N VAL A 110 -9.12 6.93 16.03
CA VAL A 110 -8.81 5.72 15.24
C VAL A 110 -9.82 4.60 15.49
N LEU A 111 -10.30 4.44 16.72
CA LEU A 111 -11.22 3.36 17.12
C LEU A 111 -12.65 3.59 16.63
N HIS A 112 -13.03 4.84 16.32
CA HIS A 112 -14.40 5.22 15.99
C HIS A 112 -14.56 5.64 14.52
N TYR A 113 -13.54 6.30 13.95
CA TYR A 113 -13.63 6.97 12.65
C TYR A 113 -12.55 6.50 11.67
N ALA A 114 -11.76 5.47 12.02
CA ALA A 114 -10.70 4.91 11.18
C ALA A 114 -9.72 5.98 10.65
N THR A 115 -9.39 6.96 11.50
CA THR A 115 -8.38 8.01 11.24
C THR A 115 -6.98 7.40 11.29
N GLU A 116 -6.67 6.59 10.29
CA GLU A 116 -5.44 5.82 10.20
C GLU A 116 -5.00 5.55 8.74
N CYS A 117 -3.69 5.47 8.55
CA CYS A 117 -3.10 4.97 7.32
C CYS A 117 -1.91 4.06 7.64
N PHE A 118 -1.57 3.19 6.69
CA PHE A 118 -0.47 2.25 6.87
C PHE A 118 0.29 2.00 5.58
N GLU A 119 1.47 1.40 5.71
CA GLU A 119 2.29 0.98 4.59
C GLU A 119 2.69 -0.50 4.66
N GLY A 120 3.25 -0.97 3.56
CA GLY A 120 3.67 -2.35 3.38
C GLY A 120 4.86 -2.49 2.46
N LEU A 121 6.00 -2.85 3.05
CA LEU A 121 7.25 -3.16 2.36
C LEU A 121 7.92 -4.35 3.05
N LYS A 122 9.06 -4.80 2.52
CA LYS A 122 9.80 -5.95 3.02
C LYS A 122 11.29 -5.62 3.14
N LEU A 123 11.90 -6.18 4.19
CA LEU A 123 13.33 -6.23 4.41
C LEU A 123 13.83 -7.60 3.95
N TYR A 124 14.71 -7.63 2.96
CA TYR A 124 15.22 -8.85 2.35
C TYR A 124 16.63 -9.14 2.83
N ARG A 125 16.95 -10.42 3.00
CA ARG A 125 18.34 -10.89 3.09
C ARG A 125 18.74 -11.46 1.74
N GLY A 126 19.53 -10.69 1.00
CA GLY A 126 20.02 -11.08 -0.32
C GLY A 126 20.88 -12.34 -0.29
N HIS A 127 21.06 -12.96 -1.46
CA HIS A 127 21.94 -14.12 -1.62
C HIS A 127 23.42 -13.77 -1.40
N ASP A 128 23.77 -12.51 -1.62
CA ASP A 128 25.05 -11.88 -1.24
C ASP A 128 25.18 -11.61 0.27
N SER A 129 24.17 -11.96 1.07
CA SER A 129 24.08 -11.78 2.51
C SER A 129 23.85 -10.34 2.97
N LEU A 130 23.55 -9.37 2.10
CA LEU A 130 23.23 -8.01 2.52
C LEU A 130 21.74 -7.84 2.84
N LEU A 131 21.41 -6.97 3.80
CA LEU A 131 20.03 -6.53 4.02
C LEU A 131 19.63 -5.47 2.99
N ARG A 132 18.42 -5.57 2.44
CA ARG A 132 17.89 -4.59 1.47
C ARG A 132 16.41 -4.27 1.70
N LEU A 133 16.03 -3.03 1.39
CA LEU A 133 14.65 -2.61 1.19
C LEU A 133 14.43 -2.36 -0.31
N PHE A 134 13.22 -2.61 -0.79
CA PHE A 134 12.86 -2.33 -2.18
C PHE A 134 12.07 -1.02 -2.31
N ARG A 135 12.63 -0.03 -3.00
CA ARG A 135 12.07 1.31 -3.24
C ARG A 135 11.39 1.96 -2.01
N PRO A 136 11.99 1.93 -0.80
CA PRO A 136 11.33 2.36 0.43
C PRO A 136 10.82 3.81 0.41
N LEU A 137 11.52 4.74 -0.26
CA LEU A 137 11.04 6.12 -0.45
C LEU A 137 9.66 6.20 -1.11
N HIS A 138 9.34 5.30 -2.06
CA HIS A 138 8.05 5.29 -2.74
C HIS A 138 6.90 4.92 -1.79
N ASN A 139 7.15 4.00 -0.85
CA ASN A 139 6.20 3.71 0.24
C ASN A 139 6.02 4.94 1.13
N CYS A 140 7.09 5.63 1.50
CA CYS A 140 7.02 6.83 2.35
C CYS A 140 6.23 7.97 1.66
N LEU A 141 6.43 8.16 0.36
CA LEU A 141 5.67 9.12 -0.45
C LEU A 141 4.17 8.79 -0.47
N ARG A 142 3.81 7.52 -0.65
CA ARG A 142 2.40 7.09 -0.62
C ARG A 142 1.78 7.19 0.78
N MET A 143 2.55 6.91 1.83
CA MET A 143 2.11 7.12 3.21
C MET A 143 1.80 8.58 3.49
N SER A 144 2.64 9.51 3.03
CA SER A 144 2.41 10.95 3.15
C SER A 144 1.11 11.40 2.45
N ARG A 145 0.86 10.93 1.22
CA ARG A 145 -0.42 11.16 0.52
C ARG A 145 -1.61 10.58 1.29
N SER A 146 -1.45 9.40 1.87
CA SER A 146 -2.50 8.74 2.65
C SER A 146 -2.80 9.48 3.95
N ALA A 147 -1.77 9.93 4.67
CA ALA A 147 -1.92 10.74 5.89
C ALA A 147 -2.67 12.03 5.60
N ALA A 148 -2.30 12.75 4.52
CA ALA A 148 -2.98 13.97 4.10
C ALA A 148 -4.46 13.73 3.79
N ARG A 149 -4.83 12.56 3.23
CA ARG A 149 -6.22 12.25 2.88
C ARG A 149 -7.15 12.17 4.10
N VAL A 150 -6.63 11.77 5.26
CA VAL A 150 -7.38 11.61 6.52
C VAL A 150 -6.96 12.63 7.58
N ALA A 151 -6.42 13.78 7.17
CA ALA A 151 -6.01 14.88 8.03
C ALA A 151 -4.99 14.51 9.13
N LEU A 152 -4.25 13.42 8.97
CA LEU A 152 -3.13 13.08 9.84
C LEU A 152 -1.94 14.01 9.56
N PRO A 153 -1.06 14.21 10.54
CA PRO A 153 0.04 15.17 10.40
C PRO A 153 0.98 14.84 9.24
N SER A 154 1.46 15.88 8.59
CA SER A 154 2.47 15.76 7.55
C SER A 154 3.83 15.42 8.15
N PHE A 155 4.66 14.76 7.35
CA PHE A 155 6.05 14.44 7.64
C PHE A 155 6.85 14.40 6.35
N SER A 156 8.17 14.54 6.47
CA SER A 156 9.10 14.39 5.34
C SER A 156 9.27 12.91 4.99
N PRO A 157 8.95 12.45 3.76
CA PRO A 157 9.13 11.06 3.36
C PRO A 157 10.57 10.53 3.52
N PRO A 158 11.63 11.30 3.17
CA PRO A 158 13.02 10.90 3.46
C PRO A 158 13.32 10.70 4.95
N GLU A 159 12.70 11.46 5.86
CA GLU A 159 12.92 11.28 7.30
C GLU A 159 12.28 9.99 7.81
N LEU A 160 11.08 9.64 7.31
CA LEU A 160 10.48 8.35 7.59
C LEU A 160 11.32 7.19 7.04
N GLU A 161 11.87 7.33 5.82
CA GLU A 161 12.75 6.32 5.22
C GLU A 161 13.99 6.05 6.08
N LYS A 162 14.66 7.10 6.57
CA LYS A 162 15.81 6.98 7.49
C LYS A 162 15.43 6.22 8.77
N LEU A 163 14.26 6.50 9.32
CA LEU A 163 13.78 5.84 10.54
C LEU A 163 13.46 4.35 10.30
N ILE A 164 12.86 4.00 9.15
CA ILE A 164 12.62 2.61 8.75
C ILE A 164 13.95 1.87 8.59
N LEU A 165 14.94 2.49 7.91
CA LEU A 165 16.28 1.94 7.74
C LEU A 165 16.96 1.72 9.10
N ALA A 166 16.83 2.65 10.04
CA ALA A 166 17.40 2.51 11.38
C ALA A 166 16.80 1.33 12.16
N LEU A 167 15.48 1.13 12.12
CA LEU A 167 14.83 -0.03 12.74
C LEU A 167 15.28 -1.34 12.08
N CYS A 168 15.35 -1.37 10.75
CA CYS A 168 15.82 -2.53 10.00
C CYS A 168 17.29 -2.86 10.30
N ALA A 169 18.15 -1.86 10.45
CA ALA A 169 19.56 -2.04 10.82
C ALA A 169 19.73 -2.54 12.26
N HIS A 170 18.80 -2.18 13.15
CA HIS A 170 18.83 -2.57 14.56
C HIS A 170 18.37 -4.03 14.77
N ASP A 171 17.19 -4.39 14.25
CA ASP A 171 16.61 -5.73 14.46
C ASP A 171 16.99 -6.76 13.38
N GLY A 172 17.24 -6.29 12.16
CA GLY A 172 17.51 -7.14 10.99
C GLY A 172 18.66 -8.14 11.16
N PRO A 173 19.83 -7.77 11.71
CA PRO A 173 20.95 -8.71 11.89
C PRO A 173 20.60 -9.93 12.74
N LYS A 174 19.75 -9.77 13.76
CA LYS A 174 19.31 -10.86 14.64
C LYS A 174 18.15 -11.66 14.01
N TRP A 175 17.14 -10.96 13.49
CA TRP A 175 15.88 -11.58 13.06
C TRP A 175 15.93 -12.15 11.63
N LEU A 176 16.83 -11.62 10.82
CA LEU A 176 17.07 -12.05 9.45
C LEU A 176 18.57 -12.19 9.19
N PRO A 177 19.29 -13.08 9.91
CA PRO A 177 20.75 -13.20 9.82
C PRO A 177 21.22 -13.73 8.47
N PRO A 178 22.54 -13.70 8.16
CA PRO A 178 23.11 -14.26 6.94
C PRO A 178 22.81 -15.74 6.68
N SER A 179 22.41 -16.54 7.68
CA SER A 179 21.94 -17.91 7.48
C SER A 179 20.54 -18.01 6.87
N ARG A 180 19.80 -16.89 6.78
CA ARG A 180 18.44 -16.80 6.20
C ARG A 180 18.43 -16.08 4.84
N LYS A 181 19.41 -16.35 3.98
CA LYS A 181 19.43 -15.84 2.59
C LYS A 181 18.14 -16.22 1.84
N GLY A 182 17.67 -15.33 0.98
CA GLY A 182 16.44 -15.53 0.23
C GLY A 182 15.17 -15.45 1.09
N LYS A 183 15.29 -14.96 2.34
CA LYS A 183 14.15 -14.72 3.24
C LYS A 183 13.93 -13.23 3.46
N PHE A 184 12.78 -12.89 4.03
CA PHE A 184 12.41 -11.51 4.30
C PHE A 184 11.68 -11.35 5.65
N LEU A 185 11.63 -10.12 6.14
CA LEU A 185 10.71 -9.65 7.17
C LEU A 185 9.75 -8.63 6.54
N TYR A 186 8.51 -8.59 6.99
CA TYR A 186 7.55 -7.58 6.56
C TYR A 186 7.68 -6.33 7.44
N VAL A 187 7.73 -5.16 6.81
CA VAL A 187 7.82 -3.86 7.47
C VAL A 187 6.44 -3.20 7.39
N ARG A 188 5.91 -2.77 8.52
CA ARG A 188 4.58 -2.15 8.63
C ARG A 188 4.67 -0.80 9.33
N PRO A 189 4.93 0.28 8.58
CA PRO A 189 4.69 1.64 9.06
C PRO A 189 3.19 1.88 9.22
N THR A 190 2.78 2.59 10.25
CA THR A 190 1.38 2.91 10.56
C THR A 190 1.32 4.26 11.25
N LEU A 191 0.38 5.11 10.82
CA LEU A 191 0.10 6.41 11.44
C LEU A 191 -1.38 6.45 11.81
N ILE A 192 -1.64 6.65 13.09
CA ILE A 192 -2.99 6.69 13.66
C ILE A 192 -3.20 8.00 14.39
N SER A 193 -4.44 8.45 14.51
CA SER A 193 -4.80 9.45 15.50
C SER A 193 -4.99 8.78 16.87
N ASP A 194 -4.25 9.25 17.88
CA ASP A 194 -4.45 8.90 19.30
C ASP A 194 -5.24 10.00 20.05
N ASP A 195 -5.87 10.94 19.34
CA ASP A 195 -6.59 12.08 19.92
C ASP A 195 -7.79 11.61 20.77
N PRO A 196 -7.84 11.89 22.08
CA PRO A 196 -8.84 11.34 23.00
C PRO A 196 -10.19 12.07 22.93
N SER A 197 -10.72 12.26 21.73
CA SER A 197 -11.93 13.03 21.44
C SER A 197 -12.87 12.28 20.50
N LEU A 198 -14.16 12.22 20.87
CA LEU A 198 -15.24 11.72 20.02
C LEU A 198 -15.72 12.75 18.97
N GLY A 199 -15.25 13.99 19.02
CA GLY A 199 -15.58 14.98 17.98
C GLY A 199 -15.01 14.57 16.62
N VAL A 200 -15.83 14.64 15.56
CA VAL A 200 -15.37 14.44 14.18
C VAL A 200 -14.65 15.69 13.71
N GLN A 201 -13.33 15.72 13.90
CA GLN A 201 -12.46 16.85 13.60
C GLN A 201 -11.06 16.38 13.20
N ALA A 202 -10.25 17.30 12.67
CA ALA A 202 -8.83 17.02 12.44
C ALA A 202 -8.15 16.66 13.78
N PRO A 203 -7.32 15.61 13.80
CA PRO A 203 -6.72 15.13 15.03
C PRO A 203 -5.70 16.12 15.58
N LYS A 204 -5.72 16.36 16.88
CA LYS A 204 -4.71 17.19 17.57
C LYS A 204 -3.52 16.40 18.09
N ARG A 205 -3.62 15.07 18.02
CA ARG A 205 -2.58 14.11 18.41
C ARG A 205 -2.57 12.94 17.44
N ALA A 206 -1.36 12.45 17.15
CA ALA A 206 -1.16 11.26 16.35
C ALA A 206 0.04 10.46 16.83
N LEU A 207 0.05 9.18 16.47
CA LEU A 207 1.16 8.27 16.74
C LEU A 207 1.60 7.60 15.43
N LEU A 208 2.85 7.83 15.07
CA LEU A 208 3.56 7.04 14.06
C LEU A 208 4.22 5.85 14.75
N PHE A 209 4.07 4.65 14.20
CA PHE A 209 4.86 3.50 14.61
C PHE A 209 5.25 2.62 13.42
N VAL A 210 6.35 1.87 13.55
CA VAL A 210 6.81 0.91 12.54
C VAL A 210 7.17 -0.40 13.23
N ILE A 211 6.56 -1.50 12.79
CA ILE A 211 6.88 -2.85 13.26
C ILE A 211 7.56 -3.66 12.15
N LEU A 212 8.42 -4.58 12.55
CA LEU A 212 8.92 -5.66 11.69
C LEU A 212 8.26 -6.96 12.14
N THR A 213 7.76 -7.76 11.21
CA THR A 213 7.08 -9.02 11.51
C THR A 213 7.55 -10.15 10.61
N MET A 214 7.65 -11.36 11.17
CA MET A 214 7.77 -12.56 10.38
C MET A 214 6.45 -12.79 9.64
N PHE A 215 6.55 -12.97 8.33
CA PHE A 215 5.39 -13.06 7.46
C PHE A 215 5.57 -14.26 6.53
N PRO A 216 4.50 -15.04 6.28
CA PRO A 216 4.60 -16.21 5.42
C PRO A 216 5.03 -15.81 4.00
N ASP A 217 5.83 -16.67 3.37
CA ASP A 217 6.14 -16.52 1.96
C ASP A 217 4.91 -16.94 1.15
N LEU A 218 4.16 -15.94 0.71
CA LEU A 218 2.97 -16.15 -0.08
C LEU A 218 3.25 -16.26 -1.58
N SER A 219 4.51 -16.29 -2.00
CA SER A 219 4.85 -16.39 -3.42
C SER A 219 4.59 -17.77 -4.03
N ASP A 220 4.31 -18.78 -3.21
CA ASP A 220 3.70 -20.04 -3.63
C ASP A 220 2.16 -19.91 -3.59
N PRO A 221 1.44 -20.07 -4.72
CA PRO A 221 -0.02 -20.08 -4.75
C PRO A 221 -0.66 -21.12 -3.81
N LYS A 222 0.04 -22.22 -3.48
CA LYS A 222 -0.43 -23.21 -2.50
C LYS A 222 -0.48 -22.66 -1.08
N ALA A 223 0.39 -21.69 -0.76
CA ALA A 223 0.43 -21.03 0.55
C ALA A 223 -0.76 -20.09 0.80
N LEU A 224 -1.52 -19.75 -0.24
CA LEU A 224 -2.68 -18.85 -0.11
C LEU A 224 -3.94 -19.48 0.44
N GLY A 225 -3.99 -20.82 0.50
CA GLY A 225 -5.18 -21.54 0.89
C GLY A 225 -6.30 -21.41 -0.15
N GLY A 226 -6.96 -22.53 -0.38
CA GLY A 226 -8.07 -22.71 -1.30
C GLY A 226 -8.21 -24.22 -1.52
N PRO A 227 -9.41 -24.80 -1.45
CA PRO A 227 -9.57 -26.20 -1.77
C PRO A 227 -9.00 -26.44 -3.17
N ALA A 228 -8.07 -27.41 -3.30
CA ALA A 228 -7.88 -28.09 -4.58
C ALA A 228 -9.28 -28.48 -5.05
N GLY A 229 -9.65 -28.09 -6.27
CA GLY A 229 -11.04 -28.07 -6.74
C GLY A 229 -11.86 -29.22 -6.17
N GLU A 230 -12.91 -28.91 -5.40
CA GLU A 230 -13.84 -29.94 -4.95
C GLU A 230 -14.45 -30.60 -6.20
N ASN A 231 -14.57 -31.93 -6.18
CA ASN A 231 -15.30 -32.73 -7.17
C ASN A 231 -14.66 -32.90 -8.56
N GLY A 232 -13.38 -33.29 -8.63
CA GLY A 232 -12.78 -33.76 -9.89
C GLY A 232 -12.63 -32.68 -10.97
N GLU A 233 -12.67 -31.40 -10.57
CA GLU A 233 -12.31 -30.28 -11.44
C GLU A 233 -10.81 -30.32 -11.73
N GLU A 234 -10.42 -30.04 -12.98
CA GLU A 234 -9.01 -29.92 -13.36
C GLU A 234 -8.26 -28.92 -12.47
N GLU A 235 -7.04 -29.28 -12.08
CA GLU A 235 -6.18 -28.46 -11.24
C GLU A 235 -5.85 -27.13 -11.93
N VAL A 236 -6.42 -26.03 -11.42
CA VAL A 236 -6.10 -24.68 -11.89
C VAL A 236 -4.82 -24.23 -11.19
N GLN A 237 -3.78 -23.97 -11.98
CA GLN A 237 -2.54 -23.35 -11.48
C GLN A 237 -2.74 -21.84 -11.35
N GLY A 238 -2.28 -21.25 -10.23
CA GLY A 238 -2.42 -19.82 -9.95
C GLY A 238 -3.69 -19.45 -9.16
N LEU A 239 -3.92 -18.14 -9.01
CA LEU A 239 -5.05 -17.60 -8.26
C LEU A 239 -6.38 -17.90 -8.96
N ARG A 240 -7.37 -18.27 -8.14
CA ARG A 240 -8.80 -18.28 -8.48
C ARG A 240 -9.40 -16.98 -7.97
N LEU A 241 -9.90 -16.14 -8.87
CA LEU A 241 -10.54 -14.87 -8.55
C LEU A 241 -12.05 -14.94 -8.73
N LEU A 242 -12.79 -14.42 -7.75
CA LEU A 242 -14.22 -14.17 -7.89
C LEU A 242 -14.42 -12.69 -8.25
N ALA A 243 -14.96 -12.41 -9.43
CA ALA A 243 -15.27 -11.04 -9.82
C ALA A 243 -16.41 -10.48 -8.96
N SER A 244 -16.24 -9.27 -8.43
CA SER A 244 -17.23 -8.64 -7.56
C SER A 244 -18.51 -8.28 -8.32
N LYS A 245 -19.61 -8.22 -7.58
CA LYS A 245 -20.92 -7.78 -8.09
C LYS A 245 -21.02 -6.25 -8.08
N GLU A 246 -22.01 -5.71 -8.80
CA GLU A 246 -22.27 -4.27 -8.87
C GLU A 246 -22.56 -3.61 -7.51
N ASP A 247 -23.11 -4.36 -6.56
CA ASP A 247 -23.38 -3.91 -5.19
C ASP A 247 -22.16 -4.03 -4.25
N THR A 248 -21.07 -4.62 -4.73
CA THR A 248 -19.87 -4.94 -3.95
C THR A 248 -18.68 -4.19 -4.56
N ILE A 249 -18.59 -2.90 -4.24
CA ILE A 249 -17.61 -1.96 -4.80
C ILE A 249 -16.52 -1.67 -3.77
N ARG A 250 -15.24 -1.79 -4.17
CA ARG A 250 -14.08 -1.48 -3.32
C ARG A 250 -13.85 0.02 -3.15
N ALA A 251 -13.98 0.78 -4.24
CA ALA A 251 -13.73 2.20 -4.29
C ALA A 251 -14.48 2.83 -5.48
N TRP A 252 -14.74 4.13 -5.41
CA TRP A 252 -15.45 4.90 -6.42
C TRP A 252 -14.77 6.26 -6.67
N PRO A 253 -14.95 6.89 -7.84
CA PRO A 253 -14.43 8.23 -8.11
C PRO A 253 -14.91 9.25 -7.07
N GLY A 254 -14.00 10.09 -6.60
CA GLY A 254 -14.24 11.01 -5.48
C GLY A 254 -14.10 10.36 -4.08
N GLY A 255 -13.98 9.03 -4.01
CA GLY A 255 -13.65 8.29 -2.79
C GLY A 255 -12.17 8.39 -2.42
N PHE A 256 -11.67 7.36 -1.75
CA PHE A 256 -10.30 7.33 -1.20
C PHE A 256 -9.57 6.00 -1.47
N GLY A 257 -9.97 5.28 -2.53
CA GLY A 257 -9.35 4.01 -2.93
C GLY A 257 -7.87 4.12 -3.32
N PHE A 258 -7.44 5.31 -3.74
CA PHE A 258 -6.04 5.64 -4.06
C PHE A 258 -5.13 5.81 -2.84
N ALA A 259 -5.69 5.92 -1.64
CA ALA A 259 -4.94 6.08 -0.39
C ALA A 259 -4.93 4.77 0.40
N LYS A 260 -3.85 4.49 1.14
CA LYS A 260 -3.69 3.24 1.89
C LYS A 260 -4.24 3.37 3.31
N LEU A 261 -5.56 3.49 3.40
CA LEU A 261 -6.30 3.73 4.65
C LEU A 261 -6.93 2.44 5.18
N GLY A 262 -7.00 2.27 6.50
CA GLY A 262 -7.64 1.10 7.12
C GLY A 262 -9.10 0.89 6.67
N ALA A 263 -9.83 2.00 6.50
CA ALA A 263 -11.21 2.03 6.02
C ALA A 263 -11.43 1.36 4.65
N ASN A 264 -10.40 1.23 3.81
CA ASN A 264 -10.50 0.54 2.51
C ASN A 264 -10.48 -0.99 2.62
N TYR A 265 -10.16 -1.55 3.79
CA TYR A 265 -9.92 -2.99 3.96
C TYR A 265 -11.01 -3.66 4.79
N GLY A 266 -11.45 -3.05 5.90
CA GLY A 266 -12.47 -3.64 6.78
C GLY A 266 -13.74 -4.11 6.05
N PRO A 267 -14.40 -3.25 5.24
CA PRO A 267 -15.60 -3.61 4.49
C PRO A 267 -15.38 -4.75 3.48
N SER A 268 -14.15 -4.94 2.98
CA SER A 268 -13.83 -5.97 2.00
C SER A 268 -13.85 -7.40 2.57
N LEU A 269 -13.74 -7.54 3.90
CA LEU A 269 -13.57 -8.83 4.56
C LEU A 269 -14.80 -9.74 4.42
N LEU A 270 -16.00 -9.17 4.37
CA LEU A 270 -17.24 -9.94 4.19
C LEU A 270 -17.22 -10.66 2.83
N ALA A 271 -17.05 -9.89 1.76
CA ALA A 271 -17.00 -10.42 0.41
C ALA A 271 -15.85 -11.41 0.25
N GLN A 272 -14.67 -11.11 0.82
CA GLN A 272 -13.51 -12.01 0.76
C GLN A 272 -13.80 -13.35 1.47
N GLY A 273 -14.50 -13.32 2.60
CA GLY A 273 -14.93 -14.52 3.32
C GLY A 273 -15.89 -15.37 2.49
N GLU A 274 -16.84 -14.75 1.78
CA GLU A 274 -17.74 -15.42 0.85
C GLU A 274 -17.00 -16.06 -0.33
N ALA A 275 -16.06 -15.32 -0.94
CA ALA A 275 -15.22 -15.83 -2.02
C ALA A 275 -14.43 -17.07 -1.58
N ARG A 276 -13.82 -17.03 -0.39
CA ARG A 276 -13.07 -18.17 0.19
C ARG A 276 -13.94 -19.39 0.44
N LYS A 277 -15.16 -19.21 0.98
CA LYS A 277 -16.12 -20.32 1.17
C LYS A 277 -16.50 -21.01 -0.15
N ARG A 278 -16.40 -20.29 -1.27
CA ARG A 278 -16.65 -20.80 -2.63
C ARG A 278 -15.37 -21.30 -3.32
N GLY A 279 -14.25 -21.37 -2.60
CA GLY A 279 -12.98 -21.87 -3.09
C GLY A 279 -12.12 -20.88 -3.87
N PHE A 280 -12.49 -19.59 -3.91
CA PHE A 280 -11.68 -18.55 -4.53
C PHE A 280 -10.64 -17.99 -3.56
N ASN A 281 -9.44 -17.68 -4.06
CA ASN A 281 -8.38 -17.13 -3.23
C ASN A 281 -8.63 -15.65 -2.93
N GLN A 282 -9.10 -14.87 -3.91
CA GLN A 282 -9.29 -13.42 -3.80
C GLN A 282 -10.50 -12.94 -4.63
N ILE A 283 -10.92 -11.71 -4.38
CA ILE A 283 -11.89 -11.00 -5.23
C ILE A 283 -11.16 -10.28 -6.37
N LEU A 284 -11.72 -10.29 -7.58
CA LEU A 284 -11.40 -9.32 -8.62
C LEU A 284 -12.42 -8.18 -8.54
N TRP A 285 -11.98 -7.01 -8.08
CA TRP A 285 -12.84 -5.87 -7.86
C TRP A 285 -13.25 -5.24 -9.19
N LEU A 286 -14.56 -5.14 -9.41
CA LEU A 286 -15.15 -4.43 -10.52
C LEU A 286 -15.76 -3.10 -10.08
N PHE A 287 -15.84 -2.16 -11.02
CA PHE A 287 -16.49 -0.87 -10.83
C PHE A 287 -17.43 -0.55 -12.01
N GLY A 288 -18.58 0.07 -11.71
CA GLY A 288 -19.58 0.44 -12.72
C GLY A 288 -20.39 -0.75 -13.24
N SER A 289 -21.50 -0.45 -13.91
CA SER A 289 -22.36 -1.47 -14.56
C SER A 289 -21.67 -2.09 -15.78
N GLU A 290 -20.67 -1.39 -16.34
CA GLU A 290 -19.81 -1.87 -17.42
C GLU A 290 -18.85 -2.98 -16.95
N GLY A 291 -18.63 -3.10 -15.63
CA GLY A 291 -17.71 -4.09 -15.06
C GLY A 291 -16.24 -3.76 -15.33
N TYR A 292 -15.84 -2.50 -15.10
CA TYR A 292 -14.45 -2.08 -15.21
C TYR A 292 -13.58 -2.82 -14.20
N VAL A 293 -12.50 -3.42 -14.68
CA VAL A 293 -11.57 -4.16 -13.84
C VAL A 293 -10.67 -3.19 -13.08
N THR A 294 -10.52 -3.38 -11.76
CA THR A 294 -9.73 -2.48 -10.91
C THR A 294 -8.54 -3.18 -10.24
N GLU A 295 -8.79 -3.99 -9.22
CA GLU A 295 -7.75 -4.62 -8.39
C GLU A 295 -8.11 -6.08 -8.07
N ALA A 296 -7.12 -6.92 -7.78
CA ALA A 296 -7.30 -8.29 -7.31
C ALA A 296 -6.96 -8.39 -5.83
N GLY A 297 -7.98 -8.48 -4.97
CA GLY A 297 -7.83 -8.43 -3.52
C GLY A 297 -7.24 -7.08 -3.09
N ALA A 298 -6.05 -7.12 -2.49
CA ALA A 298 -5.27 -5.93 -2.10
C ALA A 298 -4.09 -5.65 -3.04
N SER A 299 -4.12 -6.17 -4.26
CA SER A 299 -3.07 -6.09 -5.28
C SER A 299 -3.59 -5.45 -6.56
N ASN A 300 -2.72 -4.79 -7.31
CA ASN A 300 -3.05 -4.35 -8.66
C ASN A 300 -3.20 -5.55 -9.60
N PHE A 301 -3.95 -5.41 -10.70
CA PHE A 301 -4.24 -6.51 -11.61
C PHE A 301 -3.80 -6.16 -13.03
N PHE A 302 -3.12 -7.11 -13.66
CA PHE A 302 -2.56 -6.99 -14.99
C PHE A 302 -3.10 -8.11 -15.88
N VAL A 303 -3.30 -7.77 -17.16
CA VAL A 303 -3.66 -8.70 -18.23
C VAL A 303 -2.64 -8.57 -19.35
N VAL A 304 -2.24 -9.69 -19.93
CA VAL A 304 -1.52 -9.73 -21.19
C VAL A 304 -2.41 -10.38 -22.23
N TRP A 305 -2.60 -9.71 -23.36
CA TRP A 305 -3.40 -10.21 -24.47
C TRP A 305 -2.84 -9.75 -25.81
N ARG A 306 -3.41 -10.27 -26.90
CA ARG A 306 -3.32 -9.67 -28.23
C ARG A 306 -4.53 -8.80 -28.51
N THR A 307 -4.32 -7.63 -29.11
CA THR A 307 -5.42 -6.85 -29.71
C THR A 307 -5.95 -7.57 -30.96
N GLU A 308 -7.06 -7.08 -31.51
CA GLU A 308 -7.62 -7.60 -32.76
C GLU A 308 -6.66 -7.39 -33.95
N GLU A 309 -5.85 -6.33 -33.90
CA GLU A 309 -4.78 -6.03 -34.87
C GLU A 309 -3.53 -6.91 -34.69
N GLY A 310 -3.49 -7.74 -33.65
CA GLY A 310 -2.40 -8.67 -33.37
C GLY A 310 -1.25 -8.11 -32.54
N GLU A 311 -1.34 -6.87 -32.05
CA GLU A 311 -0.35 -6.28 -31.14
C GLU A 311 -0.46 -6.93 -29.75
N THR A 312 0.67 -7.28 -29.13
CA THR A 312 0.66 -7.79 -27.75
C THR A 312 0.71 -6.62 -26.77
N GLU A 313 -0.21 -6.60 -25.81
CA GLU A 313 -0.29 -5.54 -24.80
C GLU A 313 -0.21 -6.09 -23.37
N LEU A 314 0.52 -5.39 -22.49
CA LEU A 314 0.44 -5.53 -21.03
C LEU A 314 -0.45 -4.40 -20.52
N VAL A 315 -1.64 -4.76 -20.04
CA VAL A 315 -2.69 -3.82 -19.66
C VAL A 315 -2.90 -3.82 -18.15
N THR A 316 -3.04 -2.64 -17.56
CA THR A 316 -3.47 -2.44 -16.17
C THR A 316 -4.41 -1.25 -16.07
N ALA A 317 -5.22 -1.20 -15.02
CA ALA A 317 -6.13 -0.09 -14.77
C ALA A 317 -5.34 1.22 -14.58
N GLY A 318 -5.81 2.30 -15.20
CA GLY A 318 -5.26 3.65 -15.04
C GLY A 318 -5.50 4.24 -13.64
N LEU A 319 -4.81 5.34 -13.31
CA LEU A 319 -4.86 5.97 -11.98
C LEU A 319 -5.74 7.24 -11.92
N GLU A 320 -6.25 7.68 -13.07
CA GLU A 320 -6.90 8.98 -13.27
C GLU A 320 -8.15 9.13 -12.40
N ASP A 321 -8.92 8.05 -12.30
CA ASP A 321 -10.18 7.98 -11.53
C ASP A 321 -9.98 7.89 -10.01
N LYS A 322 -8.75 7.70 -9.54
CA LYS A 322 -8.40 7.56 -8.11
C LYS A 322 -9.11 6.40 -7.39
N VAL A 323 -9.54 5.38 -8.14
CA VAL A 323 -10.12 4.13 -7.61
C VAL A 323 -9.10 3.02 -7.42
N ILE A 324 -7.87 3.19 -7.92
CA ILE A 324 -6.78 2.21 -7.84
C ILE A 324 -5.74 2.68 -6.82
N LEU A 325 -5.25 1.77 -5.98
CA LEU A 325 -4.10 2.07 -5.14
C LEU A 325 -2.84 2.06 -6.00
N GLU A 326 -2.07 3.15 -5.97
CA GLU A 326 -0.81 3.26 -6.69
C GLU A 326 0.25 2.33 -6.07
N GLY A 327 0.31 1.08 -6.52
CA GLY A 327 1.24 0.07 -6.03
C GLY A 327 2.70 0.36 -6.40
N VAL A 328 3.62 0.26 -5.43
CA VAL A 328 5.06 0.32 -5.71
C VAL A 328 5.49 -0.81 -6.66
N THR A 329 4.95 -2.02 -6.44
CA THR A 329 5.16 -3.15 -7.36
C THR A 329 4.59 -2.84 -8.75
N ARG A 330 3.35 -2.35 -8.84
CA ARG A 330 2.73 -1.94 -10.12
C ARG A 330 3.61 -0.96 -10.89
N GLY A 331 4.04 0.14 -10.26
CA GLY A 331 4.91 1.13 -10.89
C GLY A 331 6.22 0.51 -11.39
N SER A 332 6.85 -0.32 -10.56
CA SER A 332 8.11 -1.00 -10.90
C SER A 332 7.95 -1.97 -12.08
N LEU A 333 6.83 -2.70 -12.15
CA LEU A 333 6.54 -3.61 -13.27
C LEU A 333 6.34 -2.84 -14.57
N LEU A 334 5.65 -1.71 -14.54
CA LEU A 334 5.44 -0.86 -15.71
C LEU A 334 6.76 -0.26 -16.21
N GLU A 335 7.62 0.20 -15.30
CA GLU A 335 8.96 0.70 -15.62
C GLU A 335 9.81 -0.41 -16.27
N LEU A 336 9.93 -1.59 -15.63
CA LEU A 336 10.69 -2.71 -16.17
C LEU A 336 10.13 -3.24 -17.50
N ALA A 337 8.81 -3.33 -17.64
CA ALA A 337 8.20 -3.79 -18.88
C ALA A 337 8.52 -2.84 -20.04
N ARG A 338 8.39 -1.52 -19.85
CA ARG A 338 8.75 -0.51 -20.87
C ARG A 338 10.24 -0.55 -21.22
N GLU A 339 11.08 -0.80 -20.23
CA GLU A 339 12.53 -0.86 -20.40
C GLU A 339 12.98 -2.13 -21.14
N ARG A 340 12.48 -3.30 -20.72
CA ARG A 340 13.05 -4.61 -21.09
C ARG A 340 12.21 -5.41 -22.08
N LEU A 341 10.89 -5.23 -22.12
CA LEU A 341 9.99 -5.96 -23.02
C LEU A 341 9.65 -5.07 -24.24
N LYS A 342 10.52 -5.09 -25.26
CA LYS A 342 10.34 -4.25 -26.45
C LYS A 342 9.28 -4.78 -27.42
N GLU A 343 8.90 -6.05 -27.27
CA GLU A 343 7.90 -6.72 -28.10
C GLU A 343 6.46 -6.54 -27.61
N ILE A 344 6.26 -5.90 -26.47
CA ILE A 344 4.94 -5.70 -25.85
C ILE A 344 4.70 -4.21 -25.61
N LYS A 345 3.48 -3.76 -25.88
CA LYS A 345 3.06 -2.40 -25.56
C LYS A 345 2.47 -2.34 -24.16
N VAL A 346 2.95 -1.40 -23.36
CA VAL A 346 2.48 -1.20 -21.98
C VAL A 346 1.38 -0.15 -21.95
N VAL A 347 0.18 -0.54 -21.53
CA VAL A 347 -1.02 0.30 -21.59
C VAL A 347 -1.65 0.45 -20.21
N GLU A 348 -1.82 1.70 -19.78
CA GLU A 348 -2.60 2.06 -18.60
C GLU A 348 -3.93 2.65 -19.09
N ARG A 349 -5.02 1.90 -18.94
CA ARG A 349 -6.36 2.32 -19.39
C ARG A 349 -7.47 1.67 -18.58
N LYS A 350 -8.70 2.15 -18.74
CA LYS A 350 -9.90 1.39 -18.35
C LYS A 350 -10.10 0.24 -19.32
N TYR A 351 -10.49 -0.91 -18.76
CA TYR A 351 -10.90 -2.08 -19.51
C TYR A 351 -11.91 -2.87 -18.67
N THR A 352 -12.69 -3.71 -19.33
CA THR A 352 -13.84 -4.39 -18.77
C THR A 352 -13.63 -5.90 -18.69
N MET A 353 -14.44 -6.57 -17.86
CA MET A 353 -14.51 -8.03 -17.91
C MET A 353 -14.99 -8.57 -19.25
N ALA A 354 -15.82 -7.82 -19.98
CA ALA A 354 -16.29 -8.22 -21.30
C ALA A 354 -15.12 -8.35 -22.29
N GLU A 355 -14.18 -7.41 -22.29
CA GLU A 355 -12.96 -7.48 -23.11
C GLU A 355 -12.09 -8.70 -22.77
N ILE A 356 -11.97 -9.07 -21.48
CA ILE A 356 -11.22 -10.27 -21.06
C ILE A 356 -11.91 -11.54 -21.59
N VAL A 357 -13.24 -11.63 -21.45
CA VAL A 357 -14.03 -12.78 -21.90
C VAL A 357 -13.94 -12.93 -23.43
N GLU A 358 -14.06 -11.83 -24.16
CA GLU A 358 -13.93 -11.82 -25.62
C GLU A 358 -12.52 -12.26 -26.05
N ALA A 359 -11.48 -11.71 -25.43
CA ALA A 359 -10.10 -12.12 -25.70
C ALA A 359 -9.85 -13.59 -25.39
N GLU A 360 -10.46 -14.16 -24.35
CA GLU A 360 -10.36 -15.59 -24.04
C GLU A 360 -11.03 -16.45 -25.13
N ARG A 361 -12.28 -16.12 -25.50
CA ARG A 361 -13.04 -16.84 -26.52
C ARG A 361 -12.36 -16.84 -27.89
N GLU A 362 -11.63 -15.78 -28.20
CA GLU A 362 -10.89 -15.62 -29.46
C GLU A 362 -9.46 -16.16 -29.40
N GLY A 363 -9.01 -16.71 -28.27
CA GLY A 363 -7.63 -17.20 -28.10
C GLY A 363 -6.58 -16.08 -28.15
N ARG A 364 -6.98 -14.86 -27.78
CA ARG A 364 -6.12 -13.67 -27.67
C ARG A 364 -5.63 -13.41 -26.25
N LEU A 365 -6.32 -13.89 -25.22
CA LEU A 365 -5.85 -13.81 -23.82
C LEU A 365 -4.59 -14.67 -23.64
N ILE A 366 -3.50 -14.07 -23.16
CA ILE A 366 -2.21 -14.76 -22.99
C ILE A 366 -2.00 -15.15 -21.53
N GLU A 367 -2.14 -14.21 -20.59
CA GLU A 367 -2.00 -14.45 -19.16
C GLU A 367 -2.60 -13.30 -18.35
N ALA A 368 -2.82 -13.51 -17.06
CA ALA A 368 -3.16 -12.45 -16.11
C ALA A 368 -2.48 -12.70 -14.77
N PHE A 369 -2.22 -11.64 -14.02
CA PHE A 369 -1.57 -11.74 -12.72
C PHE A 369 -1.90 -10.59 -11.78
N ALA A 370 -1.87 -10.87 -10.48
CA ALA A 370 -1.96 -9.87 -9.43
C ALA A 370 -0.56 -9.41 -9.01
N ALA A 371 -0.38 -8.11 -8.75
CA ALA A 371 0.89 -7.51 -8.38
C ALA A 371 0.81 -6.67 -7.10
N GLY A 372 1.66 -6.98 -6.12
CA GLY A 372 1.70 -6.28 -4.84
C GLY A 372 2.77 -6.83 -3.89
N THR A 373 3.10 -6.08 -2.83
CA THR A 373 4.22 -6.42 -1.91
C THR A 373 4.15 -7.85 -1.36
N ALA A 374 2.95 -8.37 -1.08
CA ALA A 374 2.78 -9.69 -0.50
C ALA A 374 3.26 -10.83 -1.43
N PHE A 375 2.87 -10.78 -2.70
CA PHE A 375 3.08 -11.84 -3.70
C PHE A 375 4.16 -11.53 -4.74
N PHE A 376 4.56 -10.26 -4.83
CA PHE A 376 5.24 -9.65 -5.98
C PHE A 376 4.41 -9.75 -7.25
N VAL A 377 4.35 -10.94 -7.83
CA VAL A 377 3.56 -11.29 -9.01
C VAL A 377 2.97 -12.67 -8.75
N ALA A 378 1.64 -12.74 -8.68
CA ALA A 378 0.90 -13.99 -8.54
C ALA A 378 0.10 -14.26 -9.82
N PRO A 379 0.42 -15.34 -10.57
CA PRO A 379 -0.34 -15.76 -11.73
C PRO A 379 -1.80 -16.01 -11.38
N VAL A 380 -2.70 -15.73 -12.31
CA VAL A 380 -4.14 -16.00 -12.19
C VAL A 380 -4.46 -17.09 -13.20
N GLY A 381 -5.13 -18.16 -12.74
CA GLY A 381 -5.54 -19.27 -13.61
C GLY A 381 -7.04 -19.34 -13.87
N LEU A 382 -7.84 -18.70 -13.02
CA LEU A 382 -9.30 -18.71 -13.15
C LEU A 382 -9.90 -17.41 -12.65
N ILE A 383 -10.84 -16.88 -13.42
CA ILE A 383 -11.72 -15.79 -13.01
C ILE A 383 -13.15 -16.29 -13.16
N GLU A 384 -13.98 -16.17 -12.12
CA GLU A 384 -15.42 -16.38 -12.26
C GLU A 384 -16.16 -15.04 -12.30
N TRP A 385 -16.96 -14.82 -13.33
CA TRP A 385 -17.76 -13.61 -13.52
C TRP A 385 -19.17 -13.97 -13.99
N LYS A 386 -20.18 -13.51 -13.27
CA LYS A 386 -21.61 -13.77 -13.57
C LYS A 386 -21.94 -15.27 -13.76
N GLY A 387 -21.23 -16.14 -13.04
CA GLY A 387 -21.39 -17.60 -13.11
C GLY A 387 -20.63 -18.27 -14.27
N GLU A 388 -20.02 -17.49 -15.16
CA GLU A 388 -19.12 -17.99 -16.20
C GLU A 388 -17.68 -18.09 -15.66
N ARG A 389 -17.00 -19.18 -16.01
CA ARG A 389 -15.62 -19.45 -15.59
C ARG A 389 -14.68 -19.19 -16.76
N ILE A 390 -13.89 -18.13 -16.64
CA ILE A 390 -12.85 -17.75 -17.61
C ILE A 390 -11.53 -18.38 -17.18
N ARG A 391 -11.02 -19.30 -18.00
CA ARG A 391 -9.70 -19.90 -17.77
C ARG A 391 -8.63 -18.99 -18.33
N VAL A 392 -7.69 -18.62 -17.47
CA VAL A 392 -6.55 -17.80 -17.86
C VAL A 392 -5.39 -18.73 -18.17
N PRO A 393 -4.78 -18.66 -19.37
CA PRO A 393 -3.64 -19.52 -19.68
C PRO A 393 -2.46 -19.21 -18.76
N THR A 394 -1.87 -20.26 -18.19
CA THR A 394 -0.70 -20.17 -17.31
C THR A 394 0.55 -20.82 -17.91
N GLY A 395 0.42 -21.53 -19.03
CA GLY A 395 1.53 -22.25 -19.68
C GLY A 395 1.82 -23.61 -19.02
N GLU A 396 2.93 -24.24 -19.41
CA GLU A 396 3.36 -25.55 -18.85
C GLU A 396 3.98 -25.46 -17.45
N GLY A 397 4.44 -24.26 -17.06
CA GLY A 397 4.82 -23.95 -15.68
C GLY A 397 3.70 -23.16 -15.01
N ALA A 398 3.57 -23.23 -13.68
CA ALA A 398 2.51 -22.58 -12.91
C ALA A 398 2.44 -21.02 -12.96
N SER A 399 3.10 -20.41 -13.95
CA SER A 399 3.15 -18.99 -14.26
C SER A 399 3.34 -18.78 -15.76
N GLY A 400 2.60 -17.81 -16.32
CA GLY A 400 2.84 -17.33 -17.67
C GLY A 400 4.23 -16.70 -17.85
N LYS A 401 4.65 -16.56 -19.11
CA LYS A 401 5.96 -16.02 -19.53
C LYS A 401 6.24 -14.65 -18.90
N TYR A 402 5.31 -13.70 -19.02
CA TYR A 402 5.57 -12.32 -18.62
C TYR A 402 5.56 -12.17 -17.10
N ALA A 403 4.61 -12.80 -16.43
CA ALA A 403 4.57 -12.91 -14.98
C ALA A 403 5.87 -13.49 -14.41
N ALA A 404 6.41 -14.55 -15.02
CA ALA A 404 7.67 -15.17 -14.59
C ALA A 404 8.87 -14.24 -14.79
N LEU A 405 9.01 -13.59 -15.96
CA LEU A 405 10.08 -12.63 -16.24
C LEU A 405 10.07 -11.45 -15.27
N LEU A 406 8.90 -10.82 -15.12
CA LEU A 406 8.69 -9.67 -14.26
C LEU A 406 8.95 -10.02 -12.78
N ARG A 407 8.51 -11.19 -12.32
CA ARG A 407 8.81 -11.71 -10.98
C ARG A 407 10.32 -11.93 -10.81
N GLY A 408 10.98 -12.51 -11.81
CA GLY A 408 12.42 -12.77 -11.82
C GLY A 408 13.23 -11.48 -11.64
N TRP A 409 13.00 -10.48 -12.48
CA TRP A 409 13.73 -9.20 -12.41
C TRP A 409 13.53 -8.48 -11.07
N LEU A 410 12.30 -8.45 -10.55
CA LEU A 410 12.07 -7.89 -9.22
C LEU A 410 12.81 -8.67 -8.14
N SER A 411 12.80 -10.01 -8.22
CA SER A 411 13.52 -10.87 -7.27
C SER A 411 15.02 -10.64 -7.32
N ASP A 412 15.60 -10.53 -8.51
CA ASP A 412 17.04 -10.28 -8.68
C ASP A 412 17.45 -8.96 -8.04
N ILE A 413 16.66 -7.90 -8.21
CA ILE A 413 16.90 -6.61 -7.54
C ILE A 413 16.74 -6.73 -6.01
N MET A 414 15.66 -7.36 -5.54
CA MET A 414 15.34 -7.47 -4.11
C MET A 414 16.35 -8.31 -3.33
N TYR A 415 16.85 -9.38 -3.93
CA TYR A 415 17.76 -10.34 -3.30
C TYR A 415 19.23 -10.21 -3.77
N GLY A 416 19.56 -9.17 -4.54
CA GLY A 416 20.94 -8.86 -4.93
C GLY A 416 21.52 -9.77 -6.02
N GLY A 417 20.67 -10.37 -6.86
CA GLY A 417 21.08 -10.95 -8.14
C GLY A 417 21.39 -9.90 -9.21
N GLU A 418 20.82 -8.69 -9.06
CA GLU A 418 21.09 -7.52 -9.90
C GLU A 418 21.40 -6.30 -9.00
N GLU A 419 22.52 -5.62 -9.26
CA GLU A 419 22.81 -4.34 -8.60
C GLU A 419 21.96 -3.24 -9.22
N HIS A 420 21.05 -2.67 -8.44
CA HIS A 420 20.11 -1.66 -8.91
C HIS A 420 19.76 -0.68 -7.77
N GLU A 421 19.59 0.60 -8.12
CA GLU A 421 19.21 1.67 -7.17
C GLU A 421 17.90 1.41 -6.40
N TRP A 422 17.03 0.53 -6.89
CA TRP A 422 15.78 0.17 -6.22
C TRP A 422 16.01 -0.73 -5.00
N GLY A 423 17.12 -1.46 -4.96
CA GLY A 423 17.53 -2.32 -3.84
C GLY A 423 18.39 -1.56 -2.85
N VAL A 424 17.77 -0.74 -1.99
CA VAL A 424 18.46 0.10 -1.00
C VAL A 424 19.08 -0.78 0.09
N VAL A 425 20.41 -0.82 0.16
CA VAL A 425 21.16 -1.60 1.16
C VAL A 425 21.01 -0.99 2.56
N VAL A 426 20.68 -1.82 3.54
CA VAL A 426 20.61 -1.44 4.95
C VAL A 426 21.98 -1.67 5.59
N ALA A 427 22.61 -0.59 6.06
CA ALA A 427 23.91 -0.66 6.72
C ALA A 427 23.80 -1.39 8.07
N GLU A 428 24.39 -2.59 8.15
CA GLU A 428 24.49 -3.34 9.40
C GLU A 428 25.67 -2.84 10.22
N LYS A 429 25.48 -2.61 11.52
CA LYS A 429 26.61 -2.40 12.43
C LYS A 429 27.43 -3.69 12.46
N LYS A 430 28.71 -3.64 12.05
CA LYS A 430 29.62 -4.76 12.24
C LYS A 430 29.65 -5.09 13.74
N LYS A 431 29.42 -6.36 14.09
CA LYS A 431 29.72 -6.83 15.44
C LYS A 431 31.24 -6.73 15.58
N GLU A 432 31.71 -5.79 16.40
CA GLU A 432 33.07 -5.77 16.91
C GLU A 432 33.36 -6.99 17.79
#